data_AF-A0A2H4VT01-F1
#
_entry.id   AF-A0A2H4VT01-F1
#
_cell.length_a   1.000
_cell.length_b   1.000
_cell.length_c   1.000
_cell.angle_alpha   90.00
_cell.angle_beta   90.00
_cell.angle_gamma   90.00
#
_symmetry.space_group_name_H-M   'P 1'
#
loop_
_entity.id
_entity.type
_entity.pdbx_description
1 polymer ?
#
loop_
_entity_poly.entity_id
_entity_poly.type
_entity_poly.pdbx_seq_one_letter_code
_entity_poly.pdbx_strand_id
1 'polypeptide(L)'
;MDRITFLDNARQGKNNWWRYLLTSITTWIGSFILLLLMLIPFIILTPPTDMDINPDKVTEGITPLLFIVTLGIYYTLSFLIFYGFSRFIHHKQIINMINTVNRFNWKRMLKGAGLWSLIMGVAILLDVLLNPSSVKLSLDLPFLTLLILSLIIFTIQASFEEIFFRGYLMQGIGLLTRKPFLPLFFTSVIFAIGHFWNGENFATSLTAVFNMFIFGIVLGIITLGENSLETAIGAHIANNILVTTMVNGVDFMGDLPSMFTMGFEPSLGVPYFILPFILLAVVFWKKSDKLSLIFKTQHRLNETPHIPSEIQCVDCKTINPGISTYCMNCGEPIAREYASIPRKLVAFLIDMMLFTILSGVLLAIMMFLTLTIPNPDILSPELASGIWIILTIIIILFYLILMEKNGKTIGKIVMRLRVVAEDTQKPISYQQSILRNLFLVADMIPFILPGLLGLIVSVKSDRKQRIGDMVAGTIVIRD
;
A
#
# COMPACT_ATOMS: atom_id res chain seq x y z
N MET A 1 18.83 -11.45 -15.57
CA MET A 1 17.64 -12.26 -15.24
C MET A 1 16.81 -11.46 -14.25
N ASP A 2 15.79 -10.78 -14.75
CA ASP A 2 14.97 -9.87 -13.96
C ASP A 2 13.91 -10.65 -13.21
N ARG A 3 14.29 -11.22 -12.06
CA ARG A 3 13.39 -11.95 -11.16
C ARG A 3 13.43 -11.31 -9.76
N ILE A 4 12.29 -11.35 -9.08
CA ILE A 4 12.20 -10.96 -7.67
C ILE A 4 12.82 -12.07 -6.83
N THR A 5 14.14 -11.99 -6.65
CA THR A 5 14.93 -12.94 -5.88
C THR A 5 14.70 -12.81 -4.38
N PHE A 6 14.16 -11.68 -3.91
CA PHE A 6 13.86 -11.46 -2.50
C PHE A 6 12.87 -12.49 -1.94
N LEU A 7 11.81 -12.82 -2.67
CA LEU A 7 10.86 -13.85 -2.24
C LEU A 7 11.45 -15.27 -2.35
N ASP A 8 12.48 -15.48 -3.17
CA ASP A 8 13.14 -16.79 -3.27
C ASP A 8 13.93 -17.14 -1.99
N ASN A 9 14.35 -16.13 -1.21
CA ASN A 9 14.95 -16.35 0.11
C ASN A 9 14.02 -17.07 1.09
N ALA A 10 12.71 -17.08 0.83
CA ALA A 10 11.73 -17.86 1.60
C ALA A 10 12.05 -19.36 1.61
N ARG A 11 12.75 -19.89 0.59
CA ARG A 11 13.08 -21.31 0.47
C ARG A 11 14.25 -21.75 1.35
N GLN A 12 14.98 -20.81 1.92
CA GLN A 12 16.12 -21.11 2.78
C GLN A 12 15.65 -21.48 4.19
N GLY A 13 16.40 -22.35 4.89
CA GLY A 13 16.06 -22.81 6.23
C GLY A 13 14.86 -23.77 6.26
N LYS A 14 14.23 -23.89 7.44
CA LYS A 14 13.04 -24.73 7.66
C LYS A 14 11.77 -23.89 7.55
N ASN A 15 10.84 -24.33 6.70
CA ASN A 15 9.71 -23.52 6.25
C ASN A 15 8.33 -24.17 6.45
N ASN A 16 8.21 -25.15 7.36
CA ASN A 16 6.90 -25.71 7.70
C ASN A 16 5.96 -24.61 8.24
N TRP A 17 4.69 -24.64 7.84
CA TRP A 17 3.70 -23.61 8.17
C TRP A 17 3.57 -23.34 9.68
N TRP A 18 3.66 -24.40 10.51
CA TRP A 18 3.53 -24.26 11.97
C TRP A 18 4.67 -23.44 12.58
N ARG A 19 5.87 -23.42 11.96
CA ARG A 19 7.00 -22.60 12.43
C ARG A 19 6.68 -21.11 12.25
N TYR A 20 6.01 -20.77 11.14
CA TYR A 20 5.53 -19.41 10.88
C TYR A 20 4.48 -18.97 11.90
N LEU A 21 3.51 -19.84 12.20
CA LEU A 21 2.49 -19.55 13.20
C LEU A 21 3.10 -19.41 14.60
N LEU A 22 3.91 -20.38 15.03
CA LEU A 22 4.55 -20.37 16.33
C LEU A 22 5.43 -19.14 16.53
N THR A 23 6.32 -18.84 15.58
CA THR A 23 7.20 -17.68 15.66
C THR A 23 6.38 -16.39 15.72
N SER A 24 5.33 -16.26 14.90
CA SER A 24 4.48 -15.06 14.92
C SER A 24 3.79 -14.88 16.27
N ILE A 25 3.13 -15.93 16.78
CA ILE A 25 2.43 -15.89 18.07
C ILE A 25 3.40 -15.58 19.21
N THR A 26 4.51 -16.31 19.32
CA THR A 26 5.46 -16.12 20.42
C THR A 26 6.15 -14.76 20.35
N THR A 27 6.39 -14.22 19.16
CA THR A 27 7.00 -12.91 18.99
C THR A 27 6.11 -11.78 19.52
N TRP A 28 4.82 -11.76 19.18
CA TRP A 28 3.92 -10.67 19.59
C TRP A 28 3.33 -10.89 20.99
N ILE A 29 2.79 -12.09 21.26
CA ILE A 29 2.15 -12.42 22.54
C ILE A 29 3.19 -12.70 23.62
N GLY A 30 4.27 -13.43 23.29
CA GLY A 30 5.33 -13.74 24.26
C GLY A 30 6.04 -12.49 24.77
N SER A 31 6.30 -11.51 23.90
CA SER A 31 6.87 -10.22 24.30
C SER A 31 5.94 -9.42 25.19
N PHE A 32 4.62 -9.50 24.96
CA PHE A 32 3.63 -8.84 25.80
C PHE A 32 3.60 -9.47 27.19
N ILE A 33 3.59 -10.79 27.28
CA ILE A 33 3.67 -11.52 28.56
C ILE A 33 4.97 -11.16 29.30
N LEU A 34 6.12 -11.19 28.62
CA LEU A 34 7.40 -10.82 29.23
C LEU A 34 7.41 -9.37 29.73
N LEU A 35 6.84 -8.44 28.97
CA LEU A 35 6.69 -7.07 29.40
C LEU A 35 5.86 -6.97 30.68
N LEU A 36 4.70 -7.64 30.74
CA LEU A 36 3.87 -7.68 31.94
C LEU A 36 4.63 -8.27 33.14
N LEU A 37 5.38 -9.36 32.94
CA LEU A 37 6.21 -9.96 33.99
C LEU A 37 7.31 -9.01 34.49
N MET A 38 7.89 -8.19 33.61
CA MET A 38 8.87 -7.17 33.99
C MET A 38 8.27 -6.03 34.82
N LEU A 39 6.97 -5.76 34.67
CA LEU A 39 6.26 -4.74 35.44
C LEU A 39 5.86 -5.23 36.85
N ILE A 40 5.75 -6.55 37.08
CA ILE A 40 5.35 -7.12 38.37
C ILE A 40 6.24 -6.65 39.55
N PRO A 41 7.59 -6.70 39.47
CA PRO A 41 8.43 -6.21 40.57
C PRO A 41 8.22 -4.73 40.86
N PHE A 42 7.98 -3.91 39.84
CA PHE A 42 7.69 -2.48 40.03
C PHE A 42 6.40 -2.32 40.82
N ILE A 43 5.32 -3.00 40.42
CA ILE A 43 4.02 -2.98 41.11
C ILE A 43 4.14 -3.45 42.57
N ILE A 44 4.94 -4.48 42.84
CA ILE A 44 5.14 -5.03 44.20
C ILE A 44 6.00 -4.09 45.07
N LEU A 45 7.03 -3.45 44.50
CA LEU A 45 7.99 -2.62 45.22
C LEU A 45 7.55 -1.16 45.39
N THR A 46 6.56 -0.69 44.62
CA THR A 46 5.85 0.56 44.89
C THR A 46 4.63 0.25 45.76
N PRO A 47 4.72 0.31 47.11
CA PRO A 47 3.60 0.00 47.98
C PRO A 47 2.41 0.92 47.64
N PRO A 48 1.17 0.39 47.60
CA PRO A 48 0.01 1.17 47.21
C PRO A 48 -0.29 2.17 48.32
N THR A 49 0.09 3.42 48.13
CA THR A 49 -0.65 4.52 48.73
C THR A 49 -1.63 4.95 47.65
N ASP A 50 -2.82 4.36 47.68
CA ASP A 50 -3.96 4.67 46.79
C ASP A 50 -3.81 4.37 45.28
N MET A 51 -3.18 3.25 44.89
CA MET A 51 -3.38 2.72 43.53
C MET A 51 -4.80 2.14 43.40
N ASP A 52 -5.73 2.99 42.98
CA ASP A 52 -7.03 2.56 42.49
C ASP A 52 -6.81 1.74 41.20
N ILE A 53 -6.97 0.42 41.28
CA ILE A 53 -6.79 -0.54 40.17
C ILE A 53 -7.98 -0.48 39.19
N ASN A 54 -8.76 0.60 39.20
CA ASN A 54 -9.66 0.91 38.11
C ASN A 54 -8.84 1.05 36.80
N PRO A 55 -9.11 0.25 35.76
CA PRO A 55 -8.42 0.32 34.47
C PRO A 55 -8.29 1.74 33.93
N ASP A 56 -9.32 2.56 34.11
CA ASP A 56 -9.36 3.95 33.63
C ASP A 56 -8.31 4.83 34.33
N LYS A 57 -8.15 4.67 35.66
CA LYS A 57 -7.17 5.42 36.45
C LYS A 57 -5.73 4.93 36.25
N VAL A 58 -5.55 3.64 35.95
CA VAL A 58 -4.25 3.09 35.57
C VAL A 58 -3.79 3.69 34.23
N THR A 59 -4.70 3.86 33.27
CA THR A 59 -4.37 4.50 31.98
C THR A 59 -4.08 6.00 32.10
N GLU A 60 -4.73 6.72 33.01
CA GLU A 60 -4.46 8.15 33.28
C GLU A 60 -3.05 8.40 33.87
N GLY A 61 -2.47 7.41 34.57
CA GLY A 61 -1.14 7.51 35.16
C GLY A 61 0.03 7.29 34.18
N ILE A 62 -0.24 6.79 32.97
CA ILE A 62 0.80 6.52 31.97
C ILE A 62 1.08 7.80 31.19
N THR A 63 2.19 8.47 31.53
CA THR A 63 2.66 9.60 30.73
C THR A 63 2.98 9.16 29.29
N PRO A 64 2.73 10.01 28.26
CA PRO A 64 3.12 9.73 26.87
C PRO A 64 4.59 9.28 26.71
N LEU A 65 5.49 9.85 27.50
CA LEU A 65 6.89 9.49 27.52
C LEU A 65 7.13 8.05 28.02
N LEU A 66 6.46 7.66 29.11
CA LEU A 66 6.50 6.29 29.63
C LEU A 66 5.91 5.29 28.64
N PHE A 67 4.86 5.69 27.91
CA PHE A 67 4.30 4.87 26.83
C PHE A 67 5.33 4.58 25.75
N ILE A 68 6.04 5.60 25.24
CA ILE A 68 7.09 5.44 24.24
C ILE A 68 8.22 4.53 24.74
N VAL A 69 8.67 4.69 25.99
CA VAL A 69 9.72 3.83 26.56
C VAL A 69 9.24 2.37 26.65
N THR A 70 8.01 2.15 27.14
CA THR A 70 7.38 0.83 27.21
C THR A 70 7.27 0.17 25.83
N LEU A 71 6.90 0.96 24.81
CA LEU A 71 6.88 0.55 23.40
C LEU A 71 8.28 0.09 22.95
N GLY A 72 9.32 0.86 23.25
CA GLY A 72 10.70 0.49 22.93
C GLY A 72 11.14 -0.83 23.56
N ILE A 73 10.78 -1.07 24.82
CA ILE A 73 11.04 -2.35 25.51
C ILE A 73 10.29 -3.49 24.82
N TYR A 74 8.99 -3.31 24.54
CA TYR A 74 8.17 -4.31 23.88
C TYR A 74 8.75 -4.76 22.53
N TYR A 75 9.13 -3.81 21.68
CA TYR A 75 9.68 -4.10 20.35
C TYR A 75 11.10 -4.67 20.42
N THR A 76 11.89 -4.29 21.43
CA THR A 76 13.20 -4.92 21.68
C THR A 76 13.02 -6.39 22.06
N LEU A 77 12.10 -6.71 22.98
CA LEU A 77 11.78 -8.08 23.34
C LEU A 77 11.27 -8.88 22.15
N SER A 78 10.39 -8.27 21.34
CA SER A 78 9.87 -8.87 20.11
C SER A 78 10.98 -9.21 19.13
N PHE A 79 11.92 -8.30 18.90
CA PHE A 79 13.07 -8.55 18.06
C PHE A 79 13.96 -9.68 18.60
N LEU A 80 14.22 -9.74 19.91
CA LEU A 80 15.07 -10.77 20.51
C LEU A 80 14.44 -12.16 20.43
N ILE A 81 13.15 -12.28 20.74
CA ILE A 81 12.40 -13.53 20.59
C ILE A 81 12.42 -13.96 19.12
N PHE A 82 12.06 -13.04 18.22
CA PHE A 82 12.05 -13.30 16.79
C PHE A 82 13.41 -13.76 16.27
N TYR A 83 14.50 -13.10 16.70
CA TYR A 83 15.86 -13.48 16.35
C TYR A 83 16.19 -14.91 16.81
N GLY A 84 15.84 -15.27 18.05
CA GLY A 84 15.99 -16.61 18.57
C GLY A 84 15.24 -17.65 17.73
N PHE A 85 13.97 -17.40 17.43
CA PHE A 85 13.16 -18.29 16.61
C PHE A 85 13.67 -18.40 15.17
N SER A 86 14.09 -17.29 14.56
CA SER A 86 14.72 -17.30 13.23
C SER A 86 15.96 -18.20 13.23
N ARG A 87 16.82 -18.07 14.25
CA ARG A 87 18.09 -18.81 14.34
C ARG A 87 17.90 -20.28 14.65
N PHE A 88 17.04 -20.62 15.61
CA PHE A 88 16.95 -21.99 16.16
C PHE A 88 15.77 -22.79 15.60
N ILE A 89 14.63 -22.16 15.33
CA ILE A 89 13.45 -22.84 14.79
C ILE A 89 13.50 -22.84 13.26
N HIS A 90 13.83 -21.72 12.64
CA HIS A 90 13.90 -21.63 11.17
C HIS A 90 15.27 -21.98 10.61
N HIS A 91 16.33 -21.97 11.42
CA HIS A 91 17.73 -22.09 10.94
C HIS A 91 18.03 -21.08 9.81
N LYS A 92 17.48 -19.86 9.92
CA LYS A 92 17.57 -18.80 8.93
C LYS A 92 18.22 -17.57 9.56
N GLN A 93 19.09 -16.91 8.79
CA GLN A 93 19.71 -15.66 9.21
C GLN A 93 18.78 -14.49 8.88
N ILE A 94 18.72 -13.50 9.78
CA ILE A 94 17.91 -12.28 9.57
C ILE A 94 18.31 -11.55 8.29
N ILE A 95 19.59 -11.54 7.91
CA ILE A 95 20.04 -10.83 6.71
C ILE A 95 19.35 -11.34 5.42
N ASN A 96 18.96 -12.62 5.40
CA ASN A 96 18.24 -13.23 4.27
C ASN A 96 16.76 -12.77 4.22
N MET A 97 16.25 -12.20 5.31
CA MET A 97 14.95 -11.53 5.38
C MET A 97 15.05 -10.06 4.97
N ILE A 98 16.26 -9.48 5.00
CA ILE A 98 16.51 -8.08 4.67
C ILE A 98 16.82 -7.89 3.19
N ASN A 99 17.73 -8.69 2.63
CA ASN A 99 18.16 -8.50 1.23
C ASN A 99 18.68 -9.81 0.61
N THR A 100 19.09 -9.72 -0.65
CA THR A 100 19.60 -10.85 -1.45
C THR A 100 21.11 -10.88 -1.58
N VAL A 101 21.84 -9.97 -0.92
CA VAL A 101 23.29 -9.79 -1.05
C VAL A 101 24.07 -10.10 0.24
N ASN A 102 23.36 -10.56 1.29
CA ASN A 102 23.90 -10.97 2.59
C ASN A 102 24.77 -9.91 3.31
N ARG A 103 24.61 -8.63 2.97
CA ARG A 103 25.26 -7.49 3.64
C ARG A 103 24.30 -6.31 3.69
N PHE A 104 24.19 -5.67 4.85
CA PHE A 104 23.28 -4.54 5.03
C PHE A 104 23.79 -3.30 4.27
N ASN A 105 22.92 -2.64 3.51
CA ASN A 105 23.27 -1.44 2.76
C ASN A 105 22.82 -0.15 3.45
N TRP A 106 23.70 0.41 4.28
CA TRP A 106 23.48 1.67 4.99
C TRP A 106 23.14 2.84 4.07
N LYS A 107 23.74 2.90 2.87
CA LYS A 107 23.46 3.98 1.91
C LYS A 107 22.01 3.94 1.43
N ARG A 108 21.43 2.75 1.24
CA ARG A 108 20.02 2.60 0.86
C ARG A 108 19.09 3.02 2.00
N MET A 109 19.42 2.61 3.23
CA MET A 109 18.67 3.02 4.41
C MET A 109 18.68 4.54 4.59
N LEU A 110 19.85 5.17 4.58
CA LEU A 110 19.97 6.63 4.70
C LEU A 110 19.31 7.37 3.53
N LYS A 111 19.35 6.82 2.31
CA LYS A 111 18.60 7.35 1.17
C LYS A 111 17.09 7.31 1.43
N GLY A 112 16.57 6.19 1.90
CA GLY A 112 15.14 6.04 2.22
C GLY A 112 14.70 7.03 3.29
N ALA A 113 15.47 7.14 4.38
CA ALA A 113 15.23 8.10 5.45
C ALA A 113 15.25 9.54 4.94
N GLY A 114 16.32 9.94 4.25
CA GLY A 114 16.47 11.31 3.73
C GLY A 114 15.40 11.70 2.71
N LEU A 115 15.00 10.79 1.81
CA LEU A 115 13.91 11.05 0.85
C LEU A 115 12.57 11.24 1.57
N TRP A 116 12.24 10.37 2.52
CA TRP A 116 11.00 10.48 3.25
C TRP A 116 10.97 11.74 4.13
N SER A 117 12.06 12.04 4.84
CA SER A 117 12.17 13.26 5.63
C SER A 117 12.04 14.53 4.80
N LEU A 118 12.57 14.56 3.58
CA LEU A 118 12.38 15.70 2.67
C LEU A 118 10.92 15.84 2.24
N ILE A 119 10.27 14.75 1.83
CA ILE A 119 8.87 14.76 1.39
C ILE A 119 7.96 15.22 2.54
N MET A 120 8.11 14.63 3.73
CA MET A 120 7.35 15.00 4.93
C MET A 120 7.67 16.42 5.38
N GLY A 121 8.94 16.83 5.38
CA GLY A 121 9.34 18.17 5.77
C GLY A 121 8.76 19.26 4.88
N VAL A 122 8.67 19.01 3.56
CA VAL A 122 7.98 19.91 2.62
C VAL A 122 6.48 19.95 2.90
N ALA A 123 5.85 18.81 3.17
CA ALA A 123 4.42 18.76 3.51
C ALA A 123 4.10 19.55 4.79
N ILE A 124 4.87 19.30 5.86
CA ILE A 124 4.74 20.01 7.14
C ILE A 124 5.00 21.51 6.94
N LEU A 125 6.02 21.89 6.18
CA LEU A 125 6.30 23.30 5.89
C LEU A 125 5.12 23.96 5.17
N LEU A 126 4.50 23.28 4.19
CA LEU A 126 3.31 23.80 3.51
C LEU A 126 2.14 24.00 4.49
N ASP A 127 1.89 23.04 5.38
CA ASP A 127 0.84 23.18 6.39
C ASP A 127 1.11 24.36 7.34
N VAL A 128 2.36 24.52 7.80
CA VAL A 128 2.77 25.66 8.64
C VAL A 128 2.60 27.00 7.91
N LEU A 129 2.90 27.05 6.61
CA LEU A 129 2.75 28.26 5.79
C LEU A 129 1.27 28.58 5.50
N LEU A 130 0.42 27.57 5.36
CA LEU A 130 -1.01 27.74 5.12
C LEU A 130 -1.77 28.10 6.40
N ASN A 131 -1.32 27.60 7.56
CA ASN A 131 -1.95 27.81 8.86
C ASN A 131 -0.93 28.31 9.91
N PRO A 132 -0.32 29.50 9.73
CA PRO A 132 0.76 29.96 10.61
C PRO A 132 0.30 30.22 12.05
N SER A 133 -0.98 30.50 12.27
CA SER A 133 -1.56 30.76 13.60
C SER A 133 -1.81 29.50 14.43
N SER A 134 -1.79 28.30 13.83
CA SER A 134 -2.05 27.04 14.54
C SER A 134 -0.78 26.37 15.05
N VAL A 135 0.40 27.00 14.87
CA VAL A 135 1.70 26.37 15.10
C VAL A 135 2.48 27.13 16.18
N LYS A 136 2.79 26.44 17.28
CA LYS A 136 3.79 26.93 18.27
C LYS A 136 5.04 26.05 18.19
N LEU A 137 6.18 26.70 17.94
CA LEU A 137 7.50 26.08 17.91
C LEU A 137 8.04 25.85 19.33
N SER A 138 8.41 24.61 19.63
CA SER A 138 9.04 24.21 20.90
C SER A 138 10.36 23.47 20.63
N LEU A 139 11.47 23.98 21.17
CA LEU A 139 12.80 23.36 21.07
C LEU A 139 13.44 23.20 22.47
N ASP A 140 12.61 22.88 23.45
CA ASP A 140 13.00 22.76 24.85
C ASP A 140 13.59 21.38 25.20
N LEU A 141 14.01 21.22 26.46
CA LEU A 141 14.61 19.96 26.94
C LEU A 141 13.64 18.76 26.85
N PRO A 142 12.33 18.89 27.17
CA PRO A 142 11.35 17.85 26.89
C PRO A 142 11.32 17.40 25.42
N PHE A 143 11.32 18.34 24.46
CA PHE A 143 11.40 18.02 23.04
C PHE A 143 12.70 17.27 22.68
N LEU A 144 13.85 17.76 23.15
CA LEU A 144 15.13 17.10 22.87
C LEU A 144 15.18 15.67 23.44
N THR A 145 14.59 15.47 24.62
CA THR A 145 14.47 14.14 25.25
C THR A 145 13.61 13.22 24.38
N LEU A 146 12.45 13.68 23.93
CA LEU A 146 11.58 12.94 23.02
C LEU A 146 12.28 12.60 21.70
N LEU A 147 13.05 13.54 21.13
CA LEU A 147 13.79 13.33 19.90
C LEU A 147 14.86 12.22 20.04
N ILE A 148 15.64 12.26 21.13
CA ILE A 148 16.67 11.24 21.41
C ILE A 148 16.03 9.86 21.61
N LEU A 149 14.95 9.79 22.39
CA LEU A 149 14.23 8.53 22.61
C LEU A 149 13.64 8.00 21.30
N SER A 150 13.03 8.86 20.49
CA SER A 150 12.45 8.53 19.18
C SER A 150 13.51 7.96 18.24
N LEU A 151 14.71 8.54 18.20
CA LEU A 151 15.83 8.05 17.38
C LEU A 151 16.23 6.61 17.76
N ILE A 152 16.22 6.28 19.04
CA ILE A 152 16.60 4.94 19.52
C ILE A 152 15.44 3.95 19.29
N ILE A 153 14.26 4.30 19.79
CA ILE A 153 13.11 3.41 19.87
C ILE A 153 12.55 3.11 18.49
N PHE A 154 12.31 4.13 17.67
CA PHE A 154 11.76 3.92 16.34
C PHE A 154 12.76 3.31 15.37
N THR A 155 14.07 3.44 15.61
CA THR A 155 15.07 2.66 14.86
C THR A 155 14.88 1.17 15.09
N ILE A 156 14.63 0.74 16.34
CA ILE A 156 14.39 -0.67 16.66
C ILE A 156 13.01 -1.11 16.16
N GLN A 157 11.97 -0.36 16.53
CA GLN A 157 10.57 -0.69 16.24
C GLN A 157 10.31 -0.77 14.73
N ALA A 158 10.59 0.28 13.97
CA ALA A 158 10.35 0.29 12.53
C ALA A 158 11.21 -0.75 11.81
N SER A 159 12.50 -0.90 12.18
CA SER A 159 13.35 -1.94 11.57
C SER A 159 12.80 -3.35 11.80
N PHE A 160 12.38 -3.65 13.03
CA PHE A 160 11.81 -4.96 13.34
C PHE A 160 10.50 -5.20 12.61
N GLU A 161 9.61 -4.21 12.54
CA GLU A 161 8.36 -4.33 11.78
C GLU A 161 8.61 -4.60 10.30
N GLU A 162 9.54 -3.87 9.68
CA GLU A 162 9.93 -4.14 8.28
C GLU A 162 10.46 -5.56 8.11
N ILE A 163 11.35 -6.01 9.00
CA ILE A 163 11.91 -7.37 8.98
C ILE A 163 10.81 -8.42 9.19
N PHE A 164 9.87 -8.18 10.10
CA PHE A 164 8.80 -9.12 10.42
C PHE A 164 7.74 -9.19 9.32
N PHE A 165 7.14 -8.06 8.95
CA PHE A 165 6.04 -8.04 7.98
C PHE A 165 6.54 -8.26 6.55
N ARG A 166 7.55 -7.50 6.11
CA ARG A 166 8.01 -7.52 4.72
C ARG A 166 9.18 -8.46 4.48
N GLY A 167 9.99 -8.74 5.49
CA GLY A 167 11.04 -9.75 5.42
C GLY A 167 10.52 -11.17 5.65
N TYR A 168 9.88 -11.41 6.79
CA TYR A 168 9.54 -12.76 7.23
C TYR A 168 8.17 -13.23 6.74
N LEU A 169 7.10 -12.48 7.05
CA LEU A 169 5.74 -12.86 6.71
C LEU A 169 5.48 -12.80 5.20
N MET A 170 5.99 -11.78 4.51
CA MET A 170 5.86 -11.66 3.05
C MET A 170 6.57 -12.81 2.32
N GLN A 171 7.78 -13.17 2.75
CA GLN A 171 8.49 -14.34 2.23
C GLN A 171 7.73 -15.63 2.54
N GLY A 172 7.22 -15.80 3.77
CA GLY A 172 6.42 -16.95 4.18
C GLY A 172 5.15 -17.15 3.36
N ILE A 173 4.34 -16.10 3.20
CA ILE A 173 3.13 -16.12 2.35
C ILE A 173 3.54 -16.35 0.88
N GLY A 174 4.71 -15.84 0.46
CA GLY A 174 5.28 -16.10 -0.86
C GLY A 174 5.53 -17.58 -1.17
N LEU A 175 5.63 -18.46 -0.16
CA LEU A 175 5.70 -19.91 -0.38
C LEU A 175 4.35 -20.52 -0.80
N LEU A 176 3.24 -19.86 -0.49
CA LEU A 176 1.88 -20.33 -0.77
C LEU A 176 1.40 -19.91 -2.17
N THR A 177 2.10 -19.00 -2.86
CA THR A 177 1.64 -18.41 -4.11
C THR A 177 2.76 -18.09 -5.08
N ARG A 178 2.49 -18.26 -6.38
CA ARG A 178 3.42 -17.89 -7.47
C ARG A 178 3.30 -16.42 -7.92
N LYS A 179 2.46 -15.63 -7.24
CA LYS A 179 2.14 -14.23 -7.60
C LYS A 179 2.67 -13.28 -6.51
N PRO A 180 3.73 -12.48 -6.78
CA PRO A 180 4.37 -11.62 -5.77
C PRO A 180 3.46 -10.55 -5.15
N PHE A 181 2.41 -10.12 -5.85
CA PHE A 181 1.48 -9.12 -5.31
C PHE A 181 0.60 -9.68 -4.16
N LEU A 182 0.37 -11.00 -4.10
CA LEU A 182 -0.46 -11.59 -3.03
C LEU A 182 0.19 -11.47 -1.64
N PRO A 183 1.45 -11.89 -1.43
CA PRO A 183 2.11 -11.66 -0.14
C PRO A 183 2.24 -10.17 0.17
N LEU A 184 2.47 -9.31 -0.84
CA LEU A 184 2.45 -7.85 -0.67
C LEU A 184 1.10 -7.36 -0.10
N PHE A 185 -0.01 -7.76 -0.71
CA PHE A 185 -1.35 -7.34 -0.29
C PHE A 185 -1.65 -7.81 1.14
N PHE A 186 -1.50 -9.11 1.42
CA PHE A 186 -1.86 -9.66 2.73
C PHE A 186 -1.00 -9.10 3.87
N THR A 187 0.30 -8.93 3.65
CA THR A 187 1.17 -8.33 4.68
C THR A 187 0.84 -6.87 4.94
N SER A 188 0.47 -6.11 3.89
CA SER A 188 0.02 -4.73 4.04
C SER A 188 -1.30 -4.63 4.80
N VAL A 189 -2.25 -5.56 4.58
CA VAL A 189 -3.51 -5.62 5.34
C VAL A 189 -3.26 -5.94 6.81
N ILE A 190 -2.45 -6.97 7.10
CA ILE A 190 -2.16 -7.38 8.48
C ILE A 190 -1.46 -6.24 9.24
N PHE A 191 -0.48 -5.59 8.61
CA PHE A 191 0.19 -4.41 9.15
C PHE A 191 -0.82 -3.29 9.44
N ALA A 192 -1.67 -2.95 8.47
CA ALA A 192 -2.67 -1.90 8.59
C ALA A 192 -3.66 -2.13 9.75
N ILE A 193 -4.18 -3.35 9.90
CA ILE A 193 -5.12 -3.71 10.97
C ILE A 193 -4.49 -3.51 12.36
N GLY A 194 -3.18 -3.74 12.50
CA GLY A 194 -2.45 -3.49 13.75
C GLY A 194 -2.51 -2.04 14.22
N HIS A 195 -2.84 -1.10 13.34
CA HIS A 195 -2.91 0.33 13.62
C HIS A 195 -4.35 0.82 13.87
N PHE A 196 -5.32 -0.08 13.99
CA PHE A 196 -6.70 0.28 14.30
C PHE A 196 -6.81 1.07 15.62
N TRP A 197 -5.99 0.74 16.62
CA TRP A 197 -5.97 1.41 17.92
C TRP A 197 -5.21 2.74 17.94
N ASN A 198 -4.72 3.22 16.78
CA ASN A 198 -4.13 4.56 16.73
C ASN A 198 -5.22 5.64 16.86
N GLY A 199 -6.41 5.40 16.28
CA GLY A 199 -7.51 6.36 16.35
C GLY A 199 -8.22 6.42 17.70
N GLU A 200 -8.63 7.62 18.10
CA GLU A 200 -9.45 7.85 19.30
C GLU A 200 -10.88 7.29 19.20
N ASN A 201 -11.42 7.22 17.98
CA ASN A 201 -12.77 6.72 17.71
C ASN A 201 -12.78 5.85 16.45
N PHE A 202 -13.88 5.15 16.21
CA PHE A 202 -13.99 4.21 15.10
C PHE A 202 -13.64 4.80 13.72
N ALA A 203 -14.00 6.06 13.46
CA ALA A 203 -13.74 6.71 12.17
C ALA A 203 -12.25 7.09 12.01
N THR A 204 -11.62 7.63 13.06
CA THR A 204 -10.18 7.92 13.04
C THR A 204 -9.35 6.64 13.04
N SER A 205 -9.80 5.58 13.72
CA SER A 205 -9.22 4.24 13.66
C SER A 205 -9.23 3.66 12.25
N LEU A 206 -10.35 3.75 11.54
CA LEU A 206 -10.44 3.28 10.16
C LEU A 206 -9.58 4.11 9.21
N THR A 207 -9.46 5.41 9.47
CA THR A 207 -8.56 6.31 8.72
C THR A 207 -7.10 5.94 8.93
N ALA A 208 -6.70 5.63 10.17
CA ALA A 208 -5.36 5.14 10.49
C ALA A 208 -5.07 3.81 9.76
N VAL A 209 -5.98 2.84 9.79
CA VAL A 209 -5.85 1.57 9.04
C VAL A 209 -5.67 1.85 7.54
N PHE A 210 -6.48 2.75 6.97
CA PHE A 210 -6.39 3.08 5.54
C PHE A 210 -5.03 3.71 5.17
N ASN A 211 -4.56 4.69 5.96
CA ASN A 211 -3.27 5.34 5.74
C ASN A 211 -2.11 4.34 5.89
N MET A 212 -2.19 3.47 6.89
CA MET A 212 -1.16 2.45 7.14
C MET A 212 -1.18 1.33 6.09
N PHE A 213 -2.33 1.05 5.48
CA PHE A 213 -2.40 0.17 4.32
C PHE A 213 -1.66 0.77 3.11
N ILE A 214 -1.86 2.07 2.83
CA ILE A 214 -1.15 2.79 1.76
C ILE A 214 0.36 2.81 2.01
N PHE A 215 0.78 3.17 3.22
CA PHE A 215 2.19 3.19 3.59
C PHE A 215 2.79 1.77 3.50
N GLY A 216 2.05 0.80 4.04
CA GLY A 216 2.26 -0.65 3.97
C GLY A 216 2.64 -1.12 2.57
N ILE A 217 1.72 -0.89 1.63
CA ILE A 217 1.81 -1.38 0.25
C ILE A 217 2.93 -0.67 -0.52
N VAL A 218 3.13 0.64 -0.33
CA VAL A 218 4.21 1.38 -1.00
C VAL A 218 5.59 0.88 -0.58
N LEU A 219 5.82 0.74 0.72
CA LEU A 219 7.09 0.22 1.23
C LEU A 219 7.32 -1.24 0.81
N GLY A 220 6.25 -2.03 0.71
CA GLY A 220 6.30 -3.39 0.16
C GLY A 220 6.66 -3.42 -1.33
N ILE A 221 6.12 -2.51 -2.14
CA ILE A 221 6.49 -2.37 -3.55
C ILE A 221 7.96 -1.99 -3.70
N ILE A 222 8.44 -1.03 -2.89
CA ILE A 222 9.87 -0.65 -2.86
C ILE A 222 10.73 -1.86 -2.50
N THR A 223 10.33 -2.63 -1.49
CA THR A 223 11.05 -3.83 -1.05
C THR A 223 11.21 -4.86 -2.17
N LEU A 224 10.10 -5.23 -2.82
CA LEU A 224 10.09 -6.21 -3.89
C LEU A 224 10.85 -5.71 -5.13
N GLY A 225 10.71 -4.43 -5.48
CA GLY A 225 11.39 -3.85 -6.63
C GLY A 225 12.88 -3.62 -6.43
N GLU A 226 13.36 -3.40 -5.21
CA GLU A 226 14.80 -3.26 -4.91
C GLU A 226 15.46 -4.57 -4.44
N ASN A 227 14.68 -5.64 -4.25
CA ASN A 227 15.07 -6.91 -3.62
C ASN A 227 15.74 -6.71 -2.23
N SER A 228 15.21 -5.77 -1.43
CA SER A 228 15.93 -5.14 -0.31
C SER A 228 14.96 -4.38 0.60
N LEU A 229 15.02 -4.58 1.91
CA LEU A 229 14.23 -3.82 2.90
C LEU A 229 14.83 -2.45 3.23
N GLU A 230 16.12 -2.23 2.98
CA GLU A 230 16.86 -1.11 3.57
C GLU A 230 16.25 0.27 3.28
N THR A 231 15.81 0.53 2.04
CA THR A 231 15.13 1.78 1.70
C THR A 231 13.80 1.93 2.44
N ALA A 232 13.04 0.84 2.62
CA ALA A 232 11.78 0.85 3.38
C ALA A 232 12.02 1.06 4.88
N ILE A 233 13.02 0.39 5.46
CA ILE A 233 13.47 0.59 6.84
C ILE A 233 13.80 2.06 7.08
N GLY A 234 14.61 2.68 6.21
CA GLY A 234 14.96 4.08 6.34
C GLY A 234 13.73 5.01 6.31
N ALA A 235 12.84 4.81 5.34
CA ALA A 235 11.63 5.62 5.22
C ALA A 235 10.69 5.46 6.44
N HIS A 236 10.52 4.23 6.95
CA HIS A 236 9.67 3.97 8.10
C HIS A 236 10.26 4.54 9.41
N ILE A 237 11.57 4.40 9.64
CA ILE A 237 12.25 5.04 10.78
C ILE A 237 12.02 6.56 10.74
N ALA A 238 12.26 7.17 9.58
CA ALA A 238 12.04 8.60 9.40
C ALA A 238 10.58 9.00 9.63
N ASN A 239 9.62 8.18 9.18
CA ASN A 239 8.20 8.42 9.41
C ASN A 239 7.87 8.53 10.90
N ASN A 240 8.26 7.53 11.67
CA ASN A 240 7.85 7.44 13.07
C ASN A 240 8.54 8.53 13.90
N ILE A 241 9.83 8.83 13.63
CA ILE A 241 10.51 9.96 14.26
C ILE A 241 9.79 11.27 13.93
N LEU A 242 9.47 11.54 12.66
CA LEU A 242 8.86 12.82 12.27
C LEU A 242 7.43 12.96 12.81
N VAL A 243 6.61 11.92 12.69
CA VAL A 243 5.22 11.95 13.20
C VAL A 243 5.22 12.19 14.71
N THR A 244 6.09 11.50 15.47
CA THR A 244 6.14 11.66 16.93
C THR A 244 6.79 12.96 17.40
N THR A 245 7.83 13.43 16.71
CA THR A 245 8.61 14.59 17.19
C THR A 245 8.18 15.91 16.58
N MET A 246 7.61 15.92 15.37
CA MET A 246 7.31 17.18 14.67
C MET A 246 5.89 17.65 14.91
N VAL A 247 4.91 16.76 15.14
CA VAL A 247 3.50 17.12 15.23
C VAL A 247 2.89 16.55 16.51
N ASN A 248 2.34 17.39 17.37
CA ASN A 248 1.44 16.98 18.47
C ASN A 248 -0.03 17.15 18.03
N GLY A 249 -0.94 16.36 18.60
CA GLY A 249 -2.39 16.48 18.44
C GLY A 249 -3.02 15.49 17.48
N VAL A 250 -2.32 14.41 17.12
CA VAL A 250 -2.83 13.35 16.26
C VAL A 250 -2.70 12.03 17.01
N ASP A 251 -3.82 11.49 17.50
CA ASP A 251 -3.98 10.10 17.94
C ASP A 251 -3.31 9.67 19.28
N PHE A 252 -3.57 8.40 19.66
CA PHE A 252 -3.33 7.65 20.92
C PHE A 252 -2.19 8.09 21.86
N MET A 253 -1.13 8.76 21.38
CA MET A 253 0.03 9.15 22.18
C MET A 253 -0.18 10.41 23.04
N GLY A 254 -1.28 11.16 22.85
CA GLY A 254 -1.60 12.34 23.66
C GLY A 254 -0.60 13.50 23.51
N ASP A 255 -0.59 14.43 24.47
CA ASP A 255 0.21 15.64 24.43
C ASP A 255 1.72 15.39 24.64
N LEU A 256 2.42 15.12 23.55
CA LEU A 256 3.89 15.01 23.54
C LEU A 256 4.55 16.39 23.40
N PRO A 257 5.75 16.59 23.97
CA PRO A 257 6.54 17.80 23.80
C PRO A 257 7.15 17.86 22.39
N SER A 258 6.32 17.92 21.36
CA SER A 258 6.72 17.95 19.95
C SER A 258 7.20 19.34 19.51
N MET A 259 7.88 19.39 18.37
CA MET A 259 8.40 20.62 17.77
C MET A 259 7.29 21.58 17.36
N PHE A 260 6.19 21.06 16.79
CA PHE A 260 5.01 21.84 16.46
C PHE A 260 3.79 21.27 17.19
N THR A 261 3.24 22.07 18.09
CA THR A 261 1.88 21.83 18.60
C THR A 261 0.90 22.38 17.56
N MET A 262 0.26 21.47 16.81
CA MET A 262 -0.76 21.84 15.83
C MET A 262 -2.13 21.52 16.40
N GLY A 263 -2.98 22.55 16.55
CA GLY A 263 -4.42 22.32 16.69
C GLY A 263 -4.94 21.84 15.34
N PHE A 264 -5.05 20.52 15.15
CA PHE A 264 -5.52 19.96 13.89
C PHE A 264 -7.05 20.09 13.81
N GLU A 265 -7.54 21.28 13.45
CA GLU A 265 -8.80 21.35 12.71
C GLU A 265 -8.53 20.70 11.35
N PRO A 266 -9.30 19.68 10.92
CA PRO A 266 -9.15 19.04 9.61
C PRO A 266 -9.57 20.03 8.51
N SER A 267 -8.78 21.08 8.33
CA SER A 267 -8.86 21.97 7.20
C SER A 267 -8.30 21.25 5.97
N LEU A 268 -8.66 21.77 4.79
CA LEU A 268 -8.31 21.30 3.45
C LEU A 268 -6.78 21.37 3.14
N GLY A 269 -5.91 20.99 4.07
CA GLY A 269 -4.44 21.04 3.98
C GLY A 269 -3.81 19.92 3.15
N VAL A 270 -2.53 19.60 3.40
CA VAL A 270 -1.78 18.64 2.59
C VAL A 270 -2.34 17.20 2.75
N PRO A 271 -2.72 16.51 1.66
CA PRO A 271 -3.17 15.13 1.71
C PRO A 271 -2.01 14.15 1.97
N TYR A 272 -1.66 13.92 3.24
CA TYR A 272 -0.54 13.08 3.67
C TYR A 272 -0.52 11.67 3.05
N PHE A 273 -1.68 11.09 2.76
CA PHE A 273 -1.80 9.79 2.10
C PHE A 273 -1.22 9.75 0.66
N ILE A 274 -0.98 10.90 0.01
CA ILE A 274 -0.36 10.98 -1.31
C ILE A 274 1.16 10.85 -1.23
N LEU A 275 1.77 11.28 -0.12
CA LEU A 275 3.22 11.35 0.05
C LEU A 275 3.94 10.00 -0.19
N PRO A 276 3.41 8.84 0.24
CA PRO A 276 4.00 7.53 -0.10
C PRO A 276 4.12 7.30 -1.62
N PHE A 277 3.16 7.76 -2.43
CA PHE A 277 3.23 7.62 -3.89
C PHE A 277 4.30 8.51 -4.51
N ILE A 278 4.55 9.68 -3.93
CA ILE A 278 5.68 10.54 -4.32
C ILE A 278 7.01 9.81 -4.05
N LEU A 279 7.15 9.21 -2.85
CA LEU A 279 8.32 8.39 -2.52
C LEU A 279 8.51 7.26 -3.55
N LEU A 280 7.44 6.54 -3.88
CA LEU A 280 7.48 5.47 -4.88
C LEU A 280 7.94 5.97 -6.25
N ALA A 281 7.37 7.08 -6.73
CA ALA A 281 7.71 7.67 -8.01
C ALA A 281 9.18 8.10 -8.09
N VAL A 282 9.70 8.69 -7.01
CA VAL A 282 11.10 9.13 -6.91
C VAL A 282 12.06 7.92 -6.85
N VAL A 283 11.76 6.90 -6.03
CA VAL A 283 12.60 5.70 -5.89
C VAL A 283 12.75 4.96 -7.22
N PHE A 284 11.68 4.85 -8.00
CA PHE A 284 11.66 4.16 -9.30
C PHE A 284 11.81 5.10 -10.51
N TRP A 285 12.24 6.35 -10.32
CA TRP A 285 12.31 7.34 -11.41
C TRP A 285 13.12 6.85 -12.62
N LYS A 286 14.25 6.16 -12.39
CA LYS A 286 15.11 5.57 -13.45
C LYS A 286 15.18 4.03 -13.43
N LYS A 287 14.25 3.34 -12.75
CA LYS A 287 14.27 1.87 -12.54
C LYS A 287 12.92 1.24 -12.87
N SER A 288 12.39 1.58 -14.03
CA SER A 288 10.99 1.39 -14.40
C SER A 288 10.63 -0.08 -14.71
N ASP A 289 11.61 -0.80 -15.24
CA ASP A 289 11.64 -2.25 -15.46
C ASP A 289 11.25 -3.03 -14.21
N LYS A 290 11.79 -2.65 -13.04
CA LYS A 290 11.64 -3.40 -11.78
C LYS A 290 10.22 -3.40 -11.21
N LEU A 291 9.49 -2.30 -11.38
CA LEU A 291 8.13 -2.15 -10.86
C LEU A 291 7.17 -3.11 -11.56
N SER A 292 7.36 -3.33 -12.86
CA SER A 292 6.51 -4.22 -13.66
C SER A 292 6.66 -5.70 -13.27
N LEU A 293 7.79 -6.10 -12.70
CA LEU A 293 8.08 -7.49 -12.33
C LEU A 293 7.20 -7.97 -11.16
N ILE A 294 6.75 -7.07 -10.30
CA ILE A 294 5.95 -7.37 -9.09
C ILE A 294 4.57 -7.91 -9.46
N PHE A 295 4.01 -7.42 -10.56
CA PHE A 295 2.66 -7.75 -10.98
C PHE A 295 2.61 -8.83 -12.08
N LYS A 296 3.79 -9.29 -12.54
CA LYS A 296 3.92 -10.44 -13.45
C LYS A 296 3.96 -11.76 -12.69
N THR A 297 3.43 -12.83 -13.30
CA THR A 297 3.53 -14.19 -12.77
C THR A 297 4.93 -14.76 -13.00
N GLN A 298 5.42 -15.64 -12.12
CA GLN A 298 6.74 -16.29 -12.30
C GLN A 298 6.91 -17.00 -13.65
N HIS A 299 5.83 -17.55 -14.22
CA HIS A 299 5.84 -18.14 -15.57
C HIS A 299 6.19 -17.09 -16.65
N ARG A 300 5.57 -15.92 -16.58
CA ARG A 300 5.78 -14.80 -17.52
C ARG A 300 7.12 -14.08 -17.34
N LEU A 301 7.80 -14.26 -16.21
CA LEU A 301 9.15 -13.73 -15.99
C LEU A 301 10.24 -14.56 -16.68
N ASN A 302 9.94 -15.83 -16.98
CA ASN A 302 10.89 -16.77 -17.60
C ASN A 302 10.67 -16.94 -19.11
N GLU A 303 9.61 -16.37 -19.68
CA GLU A 303 9.35 -16.38 -21.12
C GLU A 303 10.22 -15.34 -21.82
N THR A 304 10.95 -15.76 -22.86
CA THR A 304 11.51 -14.83 -23.85
C THR A 304 10.36 -14.04 -24.50
N PRO A 305 10.58 -12.82 -25.02
CA PRO A 305 9.55 -12.08 -25.73
C PRO A 305 8.98 -12.95 -26.85
N HIS A 306 7.83 -13.57 -26.62
CA HIS A 306 7.22 -14.44 -27.60
C HIS A 306 6.68 -13.52 -28.69
N ILE A 307 7.34 -13.53 -29.85
CA ILE A 307 6.69 -13.04 -31.07
C ILE A 307 5.57 -14.05 -31.31
N PRO A 308 4.29 -13.66 -31.25
CA PRO A 308 3.22 -14.60 -31.52
C PRO A 308 3.45 -15.25 -32.89
N SER A 309 3.11 -16.54 -33.04
CA SER A 309 3.15 -17.18 -34.36
C SER A 309 2.19 -16.46 -35.32
N GLU A 310 1.09 -15.94 -34.78
CA GLU A 310 0.00 -15.31 -35.50
C GLU A 310 -0.53 -14.08 -34.77
N ILE A 311 -0.81 -13.01 -35.51
CA ILE A 311 -1.38 -11.76 -35.05
C ILE A 311 -2.67 -11.46 -35.84
N GLN A 312 -3.75 -11.14 -35.15
CA GLN A 312 -5.02 -10.81 -35.80
C GLN A 312 -5.07 -9.31 -36.11
N CYS A 313 -5.31 -8.96 -37.37
CA CYS A 313 -5.54 -7.58 -37.77
C CYS A 313 -6.78 -7.02 -37.05
N VAL A 314 -6.62 -5.84 -36.48
CA VAL A 314 -7.63 -5.19 -35.64
C VAL A 314 -8.82 -4.70 -36.48
N ASP A 315 -8.57 -4.36 -37.75
CA ASP A 315 -9.54 -3.79 -38.69
C ASP A 315 -10.33 -4.88 -39.43
N CYS A 316 -9.63 -5.73 -40.18
CA CYS A 316 -10.27 -6.73 -41.05
C CYS A 316 -10.35 -8.14 -40.43
N LYS A 317 -9.86 -8.31 -39.20
CA LYS A 317 -9.85 -9.59 -38.46
C LYS A 317 -9.06 -10.73 -39.11
N THR A 318 -8.35 -10.47 -40.20
CA THR A 318 -7.47 -11.45 -40.87
C THR A 318 -6.31 -11.83 -39.95
N ILE A 319 -5.98 -13.12 -39.92
CA ILE A 319 -4.82 -13.64 -39.20
C ILE A 319 -3.58 -13.47 -40.08
N ASN A 320 -2.53 -12.88 -39.53
CA ASN A 320 -1.24 -12.67 -40.19
C ASN A 320 -0.14 -13.38 -39.38
N PRO A 321 1.01 -13.75 -39.95
CA PRO A 321 2.19 -14.15 -39.20
C PRO A 321 2.55 -13.06 -38.19
N GLY A 322 2.94 -13.41 -36.96
CA GLY A 322 3.20 -12.38 -35.94
C GLY A 322 4.40 -11.48 -36.22
N ILE A 323 5.22 -11.82 -37.23
CA ILE A 323 6.27 -10.93 -37.74
C ILE A 323 5.72 -9.83 -38.67
N SER A 324 4.48 -9.94 -39.18
CA SER A 324 3.88 -8.99 -40.12
C SER A 324 3.73 -7.59 -39.52
N THR A 325 4.21 -6.58 -40.25
CA THR A 325 4.03 -5.15 -39.94
C THR A 325 2.78 -4.56 -40.58
N TYR A 326 2.30 -5.15 -41.67
CA TYR A 326 1.08 -4.76 -42.37
C TYR A 326 0.16 -5.97 -42.53
N CYS A 327 -1.15 -5.74 -42.52
CA CYS A 327 -2.11 -6.80 -42.75
C CYS A 327 -2.11 -7.21 -44.22
N MET A 328 -2.03 -8.51 -44.49
CA MET A 328 -2.06 -9.06 -45.85
C MET A 328 -3.37 -8.86 -46.59
N ASN A 329 -4.48 -8.60 -45.88
CA ASN A 329 -5.79 -8.43 -46.50
C ASN A 329 -6.15 -6.95 -46.71
N CYS A 330 -6.11 -6.13 -45.66
CA CYS A 330 -6.53 -4.72 -45.76
C CYS A 330 -5.37 -3.73 -45.97
N GLY A 331 -4.11 -4.17 -45.95
CA GLY A 331 -2.95 -3.29 -46.12
C GLY A 331 -2.67 -2.34 -44.95
N GLU A 332 -3.55 -2.29 -43.94
CA GLU A 332 -3.37 -1.45 -42.76
C GLU A 332 -2.17 -1.92 -41.93
N PRO A 333 -1.40 -0.99 -41.32
CA PRO A 333 -0.34 -1.34 -40.39
C PRO A 333 -0.95 -2.10 -39.21
N ILE A 334 -0.36 -3.26 -38.88
CA ILE A 334 -0.80 -4.02 -37.71
C ILE A 334 -0.42 -3.19 -36.49
N ALA A 335 -1.43 -2.69 -35.76
CA ALA A 335 -1.28 -1.76 -34.65
C ALA A 335 -0.40 -2.35 -33.53
N ARG A 336 0.90 -2.10 -33.61
CA ARG A 336 1.88 -2.40 -32.56
C ARG A 336 2.11 -1.22 -31.62
N GLU A 337 1.56 -0.04 -31.93
CA GLU A 337 1.74 1.14 -31.10
C GLU A 337 0.90 1.06 -29.83
N TYR A 338 1.58 0.91 -28.70
CA TYR A 338 0.96 1.06 -27.39
C TYR A 338 0.31 2.44 -27.29
N ALA A 339 -0.93 2.46 -26.79
CA ALA A 339 -1.63 3.70 -26.54
C ALA A 339 -0.78 4.62 -25.65
N SER A 340 -0.69 5.91 -26.01
CA SER A 340 0.06 6.87 -25.21
C SER A 340 -0.64 7.13 -23.87
N ILE A 341 0.15 7.45 -22.84
CA ILE A 341 -0.37 7.71 -21.48
C ILE A 341 -1.42 8.83 -21.47
N PRO A 342 -1.22 9.98 -22.15
CA PRO A 342 -2.24 11.03 -22.17
C PRO A 342 -3.56 10.57 -22.76
N ARG A 343 -3.55 9.75 -23.82
CA ARG A 343 -4.80 9.22 -24.40
C ARG A 343 -5.53 8.27 -23.46
N LYS A 344 -4.78 7.42 -22.73
CA LYS A 344 -5.36 6.55 -21.70
C LYS A 344 -5.96 7.36 -20.55
N LEU A 345 -5.27 8.43 -20.14
CA LEU A 345 -5.76 9.32 -19.08
C LEU A 345 -7.06 10.01 -19.50
N VAL A 346 -7.12 10.57 -20.71
CA VAL A 346 -8.35 11.19 -21.23
C VAL A 346 -9.48 10.17 -21.36
N ALA A 347 -9.20 8.96 -21.87
CA ALA A 347 -10.20 7.88 -21.93
C ALA A 347 -10.73 7.53 -20.52
N PHE A 348 -9.84 7.42 -19.54
CA PHE A 348 -10.21 7.17 -18.15
C PHE A 348 -11.06 8.31 -17.56
N LEU A 349 -10.70 9.57 -17.80
CA LEU A 349 -11.47 10.72 -17.33
C LEU A 349 -12.88 10.77 -17.95
N ILE A 350 -13.03 10.40 -19.22
CA ILE A 350 -14.35 10.27 -19.86
C ILE A 350 -15.18 9.17 -19.19
N ASP A 351 -14.59 8.00 -18.96
CA ASP A 351 -15.28 6.90 -18.28
C ASP A 351 -15.64 7.28 -16.82
N MET A 352 -14.76 8.00 -16.10
CA MET A 352 -15.04 8.52 -14.76
C MET A 352 -16.17 9.54 -14.74
N MET A 353 -16.22 10.47 -15.72
CA MET A 353 -17.30 11.44 -15.83
C MET A 353 -18.65 10.76 -16.07
N LEU A 354 -18.68 9.71 -16.91
CA LEU A 354 -19.86 8.88 -17.10
C LEU A 354 -20.32 8.24 -15.79
N PHE A 355 -19.39 7.69 -15.01
CA PHE A 355 -19.71 7.09 -13.71
C PHE A 355 -20.21 8.11 -12.70
N THR A 356 -19.63 9.31 -12.66
CA THR A 356 -20.10 10.40 -11.79
C THR A 356 -21.53 10.80 -12.13
N ILE A 357 -21.87 10.94 -13.42
CA ILE A 357 -23.24 11.26 -13.85
C ILE A 357 -24.20 10.14 -13.45
N LEU A 358 -23.86 8.89 -13.74
CA LEU A 358 -24.70 7.73 -13.45
C LEU A 358 -24.94 7.54 -11.95
N SER A 359 -23.88 7.67 -11.16
CA SER A 359 -23.94 7.60 -9.70
C SER A 359 -24.75 8.77 -9.11
N GLY A 360 -24.63 9.97 -9.68
CA GLY A 360 -25.43 11.14 -9.29
C GLY A 360 -26.93 10.96 -9.58
N VAL A 361 -27.29 10.39 -10.72
CA VAL A 361 -28.68 10.03 -11.03
C VAL A 361 -29.22 8.99 -10.04
N LEU A 362 -28.43 7.95 -9.75
CA LEU A 362 -28.82 6.94 -8.78
C LEU A 362 -29.00 7.54 -7.37
N LEU A 363 -28.11 8.45 -6.97
CA LEU A 363 -28.23 9.16 -5.70
C LEU A 363 -29.51 9.98 -5.64
N ALA A 364 -29.84 10.72 -6.70
CA ALA A 364 -31.07 11.50 -6.79
C ALA A 364 -32.32 10.61 -6.69
N ILE A 365 -32.30 9.42 -7.31
CA ILE A 365 -33.37 8.41 -7.17
C ILE A 365 -33.49 7.95 -5.71
N MET A 366 -32.38 7.60 -5.05
CA MET A 366 -32.41 7.17 -3.64
C MET A 366 -32.87 8.29 -2.69
N MET A 367 -32.48 9.54 -2.96
CA MET A 367 -32.99 10.71 -2.23
C MET A 367 -34.49 10.90 -2.45
N PHE A 368 -34.96 10.77 -3.70
CA PHE A 368 -36.39 10.85 -3.99
C PHE A 368 -37.19 9.73 -3.29
N LEU A 369 -36.67 8.50 -3.27
CA LEU A 369 -37.29 7.36 -2.58
C LEU A 369 -37.36 7.56 -1.06
N THR A 370 -36.29 8.06 -0.44
CA THR A 370 -36.28 8.34 1.01
C THR A 370 -37.24 9.49 1.38
N LEU A 371 -37.43 10.47 0.50
CA LEU A 371 -38.42 11.53 0.70
C LEU A 371 -39.88 11.07 0.50
N THR A 372 -40.12 10.09 -0.38
CA THR A 372 -41.47 9.60 -0.71
C THR A 372 -41.92 8.42 0.13
N ILE A 373 -40.99 7.67 0.73
CA ILE A 373 -41.25 6.58 1.68
C ILE A 373 -40.72 7.02 3.05
N PRO A 374 -41.44 7.86 3.81
CA PRO A 374 -40.95 8.47 5.04
C PRO A 374 -40.90 7.50 6.24
N ASN A 375 -40.95 6.19 6.00
CA ASN A 375 -40.83 5.18 7.04
C ASN A 375 -39.37 4.70 7.15
N PRO A 376 -38.62 5.11 8.18
CA PRO A 376 -37.22 4.74 8.33
C PRO A 376 -37.01 3.23 8.58
N ASP A 377 -38.04 2.52 9.07
CA ASP A 377 -37.98 1.06 9.24
C ASP A 377 -37.95 0.32 7.88
N ILE A 378 -38.41 0.98 6.80
CA ILE A 378 -38.41 0.43 5.44
C ILE A 378 -37.17 0.90 4.67
N LEU A 379 -36.88 2.21 4.69
CA LEU A 379 -35.76 2.79 3.96
C LEU A 379 -35.20 4.01 4.70
N SER A 380 -34.23 3.78 5.60
CA SER A 380 -33.48 4.87 6.24
C SER A 380 -32.49 5.52 5.25
N PRO A 381 -32.07 6.78 5.47
CA PRO A 381 -31.02 7.44 4.68
C PRO A 381 -29.69 6.67 4.64
N GLU A 382 -29.32 6.02 5.74
CA GLU A 382 -28.11 5.20 5.87
C GLU A 382 -28.22 3.94 5.00
N LEU A 383 -29.36 3.25 5.05
CA LEU A 383 -29.62 2.10 4.18
C LEU A 383 -29.64 2.51 2.70
N ALA A 384 -30.29 3.64 2.39
CA ALA A 384 -30.36 4.17 1.03
C ALA A 384 -28.98 4.53 0.46
N SER A 385 -28.13 5.19 1.25
CA SER A 385 -26.75 5.49 0.87
C SER A 385 -25.90 4.23 0.73
N GLY A 386 -26.09 3.23 1.60
CA GLY A 386 -25.45 1.91 1.46
C GLY A 386 -25.83 1.19 0.16
N ILE A 387 -27.12 1.15 -0.17
CA ILE A 387 -27.64 0.60 -1.43
C ILE A 387 -27.05 1.37 -2.63
N TRP A 388 -27.03 2.71 -2.58
CA TRP A 388 -26.46 3.55 -3.62
C TRP A 388 -24.99 3.23 -3.89
N ILE A 389 -24.16 3.10 -2.85
CA ILE A 389 -22.74 2.75 -2.97
C ILE A 389 -22.59 1.37 -3.63
N ILE A 390 -23.29 0.36 -3.12
CA ILE A 390 -23.20 -1.02 -3.61
C ILE A 390 -23.61 -1.10 -5.08
N LEU A 391 -24.75 -0.51 -5.43
CA LEU A 391 -25.24 -0.47 -6.80
C LEU A 391 -24.28 0.31 -7.72
N THR A 392 -23.74 1.44 -7.28
CA THR A 392 -22.73 2.20 -8.05
C THR A 392 -21.52 1.32 -8.38
N ILE A 393 -20.98 0.60 -7.39
CA ILE A 393 -19.83 -0.29 -7.58
C ILE A 393 -20.17 -1.43 -8.56
N ILE A 394 -21.33 -2.09 -8.37
CA ILE A 394 -21.77 -3.18 -9.24
C ILE A 394 -21.91 -2.70 -10.68
N ILE A 395 -22.57 -1.57 -10.90
CA ILE A 395 -22.80 -1.01 -12.24
C ILE A 395 -21.47 -0.66 -12.91
N ILE A 396 -20.55 0.00 -12.20
CA ILE A 396 -19.22 0.33 -12.73
C ILE A 396 -18.47 -0.94 -13.13
N LEU A 397 -18.42 -1.94 -12.24
CA LEU A 397 -17.73 -3.20 -12.52
C LEU A 397 -18.34 -3.93 -13.72
N PHE A 398 -19.68 -4.00 -13.78
CA PHE A 398 -20.37 -4.68 -14.86
C PHE A 398 -20.18 -3.96 -16.21
N TYR A 399 -20.29 -2.63 -16.23
CA TYR A 399 -19.98 -1.82 -17.41
C TYR A 399 -18.56 -2.08 -17.90
N LEU A 400 -17.57 -2.00 -17.00
CA LEU A 400 -16.17 -2.20 -17.38
C LEU A 400 -15.94 -3.61 -17.92
N ILE A 401 -16.44 -4.64 -17.24
CA ILE A 401 -16.23 -6.04 -17.63
C ILE A 401 -16.85 -6.34 -19.00
N LEU A 402 -18.10 -5.93 -19.22
CA LEU A 402 -18.82 -6.21 -20.46
C LEU A 402 -18.25 -5.40 -21.64
N MET A 403 -17.97 -4.12 -21.44
CA MET A 403 -17.45 -3.26 -22.50
C MET A 403 -16.01 -3.64 -22.88
N GLU A 404 -15.13 -3.90 -21.89
CA GLU A 404 -13.75 -4.31 -22.17
C GLU A 404 -13.66 -5.70 -22.81
N LYS A 405 -14.67 -6.58 -22.70
CA LYS A 405 -14.72 -7.82 -23.47
C LYS A 405 -14.69 -7.58 -24.99
N ASN A 406 -15.27 -6.46 -25.43
CA ASN A 406 -15.23 -5.99 -26.82
C ASN A 406 -14.01 -5.09 -27.10
N GLY A 407 -13.09 -4.99 -26.14
CA GLY A 407 -11.87 -4.21 -26.22
C GLY A 407 -12.06 -2.71 -25.96
N LYS A 408 -13.27 -2.20 -25.77
CA LYS A 408 -13.51 -0.75 -25.76
C LYS A 408 -14.56 -0.34 -24.73
N THR A 409 -14.21 0.61 -23.86
CA THR A 409 -15.17 1.42 -23.07
C THR A 409 -15.53 2.68 -23.85
N ILE A 410 -16.54 3.45 -23.41
CA ILE A 410 -16.93 4.70 -24.09
C ILE A 410 -15.73 5.65 -24.21
N GLY A 411 -14.99 5.87 -23.12
CA GLY A 411 -13.77 6.69 -23.17
C GLY A 411 -12.74 6.17 -24.17
N LYS A 412 -12.57 4.84 -24.27
CA LYS A 412 -11.67 4.22 -25.25
C LYS A 412 -12.18 4.33 -26.68
N ILE A 413 -13.50 4.27 -26.92
CA ILE A 413 -14.10 4.50 -28.24
C ILE A 413 -13.78 5.91 -28.70
N VAL A 414 -14.03 6.91 -27.85
CA VAL A 414 -13.76 8.33 -28.14
C VAL A 414 -12.28 8.55 -28.45
N MET A 415 -11.38 7.93 -27.68
CA MET A 415 -9.94 8.07 -27.84
C MET A 415 -9.32 7.13 -28.88
N ARG A 416 -10.12 6.34 -29.60
CA ARG A 416 -9.70 5.31 -30.56
C ARG A 416 -8.65 4.38 -29.96
N LEU A 417 -9.02 3.74 -28.85
CA LEU A 417 -8.20 2.80 -28.11
C LEU A 417 -8.88 1.45 -28.06
N ARG A 418 -8.09 0.38 -28.04
CA ARG A 418 -8.58 -0.98 -27.89
C ARG A 418 -7.73 -1.78 -26.90
N VAL A 419 -8.39 -2.56 -26.07
CA VAL A 419 -7.80 -3.56 -25.18
C VAL A 419 -7.70 -4.88 -25.91
N VAL A 420 -6.50 -5.46 -25.93
CA VAL A 420 -6.23 -6.75 -26.56
C VAL A 420 -5.37 -7.63 -25.65
N ALA A 421 -5.39 -8.94 -25.90
CA ALA A 421 -4.51 -9.88 -25.22
C ALA A 421 -3.04 -9.55 -25.56
N GLU A 422 -2.18 -9.58 -24.56
CA GLU A 422 -0.78 -9.17 -24.68
C GLU A 422 0.04 -10.06 -25.62
N ASP A 423 -0.27 -11.35 -25.65
CA ASP A 423 0.43 -12.39 -26.40
C ASP A 423 -0.04 -12.46 -27.86
N THR A 424 -1.35 -12.50 -28.07
CA THR A 424 -1.99 -12.82 -29.36
C THR A 424 -2.58 -11.60 -30.07
N GLN A 425 -2.72 -10.48 -29.36
CA GLN A 425 -3.48 -9.29 -29.77
C GLN A 425 -4.93 -9.58 -30.18
N LYS A 426 -5.47 -10.73 -29.80
CA LYS A 426 -6.88 -11.10 -29.98
C LYS A 426 -7.76 -10.39 -28.94
N PRO A 427 -9.09 -10.32 -29.16
CA PRO A 427 -10.02 -9.85 -28.15
C PRO A 427 -9.86 -10.63 -26.84
N ILE A 428 -9.83 -9.90 -25.71
CA ILE A 428 -9.59 -10.50 -24.39
C ILE A 428 -10.73 -11.44 -23.96
N SER A 429 -10.44 -12.41 -23.09
CA SER A 429 -11.48 -13.27 -22.49
C SER A 429 -12.24 -12.56 -21.37
N TYR A 430 -13.37 -13.13 -20.92
CA TYR A 430 -14.08 -12.63 -19.73
C TYR A 430 -13.21 -12.69 -18.48
N GLN A 431 -12.42 -13.76 -18.33
CA GLN A 431 -11.49 -13.90 -17.20
C GLN A 431 -10.46 -12.76 -17.19
N GLN A 432 -9.89 -12.43 -18.35
CA GLN A 432 -8.95 -11.31 -18.47
C GLN A 432 -9.63 -9.98 -18.16
N SER A 433 -10.84 -9.75 -18.66
CA SER A 433 -11.63 -8.55 -18.37
C SER A 433 -11.95 -8.41 -16.87
N ILE A 434 -12.39 -9.49 -16.22
CA ILE A 434 -12.67 -9.53 -14.78
C ILE A 434 -11.40 -9.23 -13.98
N LEU A 435 -10.28 -9.92 -14.26
CA LEU A 435 -9.03 -9.69 -13.55
C LEU A 435 -8.54 -8.24 -13.73
N ARG A 436 -8.59 -7.72 -14.95
CA ARG A 436 -8.16 -6.35 -15.27
C ARG A 436 -8.95 -5.29 -14.50
N ASN A 437 -10.25 -5.51 -14.29
CA ASN A 437 -11.14 -4.57 -13.60
C ASN A 437 -11.21 -4.80 -12.08
N LEU A 438 -11.06 -6.02 -11.60
CA LEU A 438 -10.91 -6.28 -10.16
C LEU A 438 -9.65 -5.60 -9.60
N PHE A 439 -8.55 -5.63 -10.36
CA PHE A 439 -7.31 -4.94 -10.01
C PHE A 439 -7.32 -3.44 -10.32
N LEU A 440 -8.39 -2.91 -10.91
CA LEU A 440 -8.56 -1.46 -11.02
C LEU A 440 -8.64 -0.83 -9.63
N VAL A 441 -9.16 -1.53 -8.62
CA VAL A 441 -9.17 -1.06 -7.23
C VAL A 441 -7.74 -0.78 -6.74
N ALA A 442 -6.79 -1.66 -7.07
CA ALA A 442 -5.37 -1.46 -6.73
C ALA A 442 -4.77 -0.28 -7.53
N ASP A 443 -5.11 -0.16 -8.81
CA ASP A 443 -4.69 0.99 -9.62
C ASP A 443 -5.28 2.32 -9.13
N MET A 444 -6.47 2.27 -8.52
CA MET A 444 -7.20 3.42 -7.96
C MET A 444 -6.63 3.91 -6.63
N ILE A 445 -5.65 3.22 -6.05
CA ILE A 445 -5.00 3.71 -4.83
C ILE A 445 -4.08 4.90 -5.19
N PRO A 446 -4.17 6.03 -4.47
CA PRO A 446 -5.12 6.34 -3.40
C PRO A 446 -6.48 6.78 -3.95
N PHE A 447 -7.58 6.34 -3.33
CA PHE A 447 -8.95 6.54 -3.85
C PHE A 447 -9.38 8.01 -4.01
N ILE A 448 -8.70 8.95 -3.36
CA ILE A 448 -8.96 10.40 -3.48
C ILE A 448 -8.35 11.00 -4.77
N LEU A 449 -7.26 10.42 -5.28
CA LEU A 449 -6.76 10.66 -6.64
C LEU A 449 -6.77 9.33 -7.42
N PRO A 450 -7.96 8.81 -7.78
CA PRO A 450 -8.07 7.49 -8.33
C PRO A 450 -7.25 7.34 -9.61
N GLY A 451 -6.37 6.34 -9.63
CA GLY A 451 -5.55 5.99 -10.78
C GLY A 451 -4.08 6.40 -10.65
N LEU A 452 -3.67 7.08 -9.57
CA LEU A 452 -2.29 7.56 -9.41
C LEU A 452 -1.26 6.41 -9.43
N LEU A 453 -1.48 5.35 -8.65
CA LEU A 453 -0.58 4.18 -8.65
C LEU A 453 -0.56 3.52 -10.03
N GLY A 454 -1.75 3.31 -10.63
CA GLY A 454 -1.86 2.75 -11.97
C GLY A 454 -1.13 3.60 -13.03
N LEU A 455 -1.18 4.92 -12.92
CA LEU A 455 -0.48 5.87 -13.79
C LEU A 455 1.03 5.78 -13.62
N ILE A 456 1.53 5.78 -12.37
CA ILE A 456 2.96 5.61 -12.07
C ILE A 456 3.47 4.31 -12.70
N VAL A 457 2.74 3.20 -12.48
CA VAL A 457 3.07 1.89 -13.06
C VAL A 457 3.04 1.92 -14.59
N SER A 458 2.02 2.54 -15.18
CA SER A 458 1.84 2.64 -16.64
C SER A 458 2.92 3.47 -17.32
N VAL A 459 3.31 4.61 -16.75
CA VAL A 459 4.41 5.44 -17.28
C VAL A 459 5.73 4.66 -17.28
N LYS A 460 5.95 3.86 -16.23
CA LYS A 460 7.16 3.08 -16.00
C LYS A 460 7.18 1.73 -16.75
N SER A 461 6.05 1.25 -17.23
CA SER A 461 5.98 0.02 -18.03
C SER A 461 6.45 0.24 -19.47
N ASP A 462 7.27 -0.67 -20.01
CA ASP A 462 7.68 -0.66 -21.42
C ASP A 462 6.47 -0.80 -22.35
N ARG A 463 5.51 -1.65 -21.98
CA ARG A 463 4.24 -1.90 -22.69
C ARG A 463 3.12 -0.93 -22.28
N LYS A 464 3.46 0.07 -21.46
CA LYS A 464 2.53 1.07 -20.91
C LYS A 464 1.34 0.45 -20.15
N GLN A 465 1.55 -0.68 -19.50
CA GLN A 465 0.51 -1.42 -18.75
C GLN A 465 0.31 -0.85 -17.35
N ARG A 466 -0.94 -0.76 -16.87
CA ARG A 466 -1.24 -0.58 -15.43
C ARG A 466 -1.20 -1.92 -14.67
N ILE A 467 -1.41 -1.94 -13.35
CA ILE A 467 -1.37 -3.17 -12.54
C ILE A 467 -2.37 -4.20 -13.06
N GLY A 468 -3.63 -3.79 -13.28
CA GLY A 468 -4.65 -4.69 -13.80
C GLY A 468 -4.31 -5.26 -15.18
N ASP A 469 -3.64 -4.50 -16.04
CA ASP A 469 -3.22 -4.95 -17.37
C ASP A 469 -2.16 -6.07 -17.26
N MET A 470 -1.17 -5.89 -16.37
CA MET A 470 -0.10 -6.87 -16.14
C MET A 470 -0.64 -8.17 -15.53
N VAL A 471 -1.54 -8.05 -14.55
CA VAL A 471 -2.16 -9.23 -13.91
C VAL A 471 -3.01 -9.99 -14.92
N ALA A 472 -3.79 -9.30 -15.74
CA ALA A 472 -4.64 -9.89 -16.76
C ALA A 472 -3.92 -10.34 -18.04
N GLY A 473 -2.66 -9.93 -18.26
CA GLY A 473 -1.94 -10.20 -19.51
C GLY A 473 -2.57 -9.50 -20.71
N THR A 474 -2.84 -8.21 -20.57
CA THR A 474 -3.50 -7.40 -21.61
C THR A 474 -2.69 -6.15 -21.89
N ILE A 475 -2.89 -5.57 -23.07
CA ILE A 475 -2.30 -4.29 -23.47
C ILE A 475 -3.38 -3.40 -24.06
N VAL A 476 -3.11 -2.09 -24.07
CA VAL A 476 -3.97 -1.10 -24.73
C VAL A 476 -3.22 -0.56 -25.93
N ILE A 477 -3.79 -0.75 -27.12
CA ILE A 477 -3.26 -0.29 -28.40
C ILE A 477 -4.13 0.83 -28.95
N ARG A 478 -3.57 1.59 -29.89
CA ARG A 478 -4.36 2.51 -30.71
C ARG A 478 -5.18 1.72 -31.72
N ASP A 479 -6.45 2.09 -31.81
CA ASP A 479 -7.40 1.58 -32.79
C ASP A 479 -7.36 2.37 -34.09
#